data_AF-A0A1I3W2S6-F1
#
_entry.id   AF-A0A1I3W2S6-F1
#
_cell.length_a   1.000
_cell.length_b   1.000
_cell.length_c   1.000
_cell.angle_alpha   90.00
_cell.angle_beta   90.00
_cell.angle_gamma   90.00
#
_symmetry.space_group_name_H-M   'P 1'
#
loop_
_entity.id
_entity.type
_entity.pdbx_description
1 polymer ?
#
loop_
_entity_poly.entity_id
_entity_poly.type
_entity_poly.pdbx_seq_one_letter_code
_entity_poly.pdbx_strand_id
1 'polypeptide(L)'
;MHIPDFLAWSLTVLFALLAVPSVYRLTRLHGGVDADVRQRDLAELLMVVVMIAMVSPLGGPIPAAGWQAVLALTAGWFAVAAFRGRQCSPVHHTVCAAAMLYMITAMPRHGMEHGPWLTMSEMPGRLAWPVLAVLAVAYFAVDTTRSGLAAWREVRGAPVREVLLTRPVHRAAMGAGMAYMLIAGVVPA
;
A
#
# COMPACT_ATOMS: atom_id res chain seq x y z
N MET A 1 -0.06 -14.69 -5.78
CA MET A 1 0.57 -13.96 -6.89
C MET A 1 1.83 -14.72 -7.19
N HIS A 2 2.21 -14.89 -8.46
CA HIS A 2 3.51 -15.50 -8.76
C HIS A 2 4.58 -14.41 -8.81
N ILE A 3 5.14 -14.08 -7.65
CA ILE A 3 6.31 -13.19 -7.55
C ILE A 3 7.50 -14.11 -7.24
N PRO A 4 8.59 -14.10 -8.03
CA PRO A 4 9.78 -14.87 -7.73
C PRO A 4 10.34 -14.51 -6.33
N ASP A 5 10.83 -15.49 -5.57
CA ASP A 5 11.24 -15.30 -4.17
C ASP A 5 12.26 -14.17 -3.96
N PHE A 6 13.24 -14.06 -4.85
CA PHE A 6 14.25 -12.98 -4.77
C PHE A 6 13.61 -11.59 -4.88
N LEU A 7 12.56 -11.48 -5.71
CA LEU A 7 11.84 -10.25 -5.94
C LEU A 7 10.87 -9.95 -4.79
N ALA A 8 10.23 -10.98 -4.23
CA ALA A 8 9.43 -10.87 -3.01
C ALA A 8 10.27 -10.36 -1.83
N TRP A 9 11.48 -10.91 -1.63
CA TRP A 9 12.43 -10.41 -0.64
C TRP A 9 12.87 -8.96 -0.91
N SER A 10 13.18 -8.63 -2.16
CA SER A 10 13.60 -7.27 -2.55
C SER A 10 12.49 -6.25 -2.29
N LEU A 11 11.24 -6.56 -2.64
CA LEU A 11 10.07 -5.73 -2.38
C LEU A 11 9.78 -5.60 -0.89
N THR A 12 9.95 -6.69 -0.13
CA THR A 12 9.78 -6.69 1.33
C THR A 12 10.78 -5.74 1.99
N VAL A 13 12.05 -5.82 1.61
CA VAL A 13 13.10 -4.91 2.09
C VAL A 13 12.78 -3.47 1.67
N LEU A 14 12.38 -3.25 0.42
CA LEU A 14 12.01 -1.93 -0.08
C LEU A 14 10.85 -1.32 0.73
N PHE A 15 9.76 -2.07 0.95
CA PHE A 15 8.63 -1.60 1.74
C PHE A 15 9.00 -1.40 3.23
N ALA A 16 9.84 -2.25 3.79
CA ALA A 16 10.37 -2.06 5.14
C ALA A 16 11.19 -0.76 5.26
N LEU A 17 12.04 -0.46 4.27
CA LEU A 17 12.79 0.80 4.21
C LEU A 17 11.85 2.01 4.07
N LEU A 18 10.75 1.87 3.34
CA LEU A 18 9.72 2.91 3.21
C LEU A 18 8.95 3.12 4.53
N ALA A 19 8.83 2.11 5.39
CA ALA A 19 8.18 2.26 6.70
C ALA A 19 9.01 3.13 7.66
N VAL A 20 10.34 3.09 7.57
CA VAL A 20 11.27 3.82 8.46
C VAL A 20 10.97 5.33 8.55
N PRO A 21 10.88 6.10 7.45
CA PRO A 21 10.57 7.52 7.53
C PRO A 21 9.15 7.78 8.07
N SER A 22 8.18 6.90 7.80
CA SER A 22 6.82 7.03 8.30
C SER A 22 6.75 6.82 9.82
N VAL A 23 7.47 5.83 10.35
CA VAL A 23 7.64 5.65 11.81
C VAL A 23 8.41 6.81 12.43
N TYR A 24 9.47 7.28 11.76
CA TYR A 24 10.24 8.42 12.23
C TYR A 24 9.38 9.69 12.34
N ARG A 25 8.61 10.03 11.30
CA ARG A 25 7.65 11.14 11.32
C ARG A 25 6.65 10.97 12.45
N LEU A 26 6.07 9.77 12.57
CA LEU A 26 5.07 9.49 13.59
C LEU A 26 5.64 9.69 15.00
N THR A 27 6.86 9.23 15.29
CA THR A 27 7.46 9.27 16.64
C THR A 27 8.10 10.62 17.00
N ARG A 28 8.76 11.29 16.06
CA ARG A 28 9.54 12.52 16.33
C ARG A 28 8.73 13.81 16.22
N LEU A 29 7.63 13.80 15.47
CA LEU A 29 6.78 14.98 15.28
C LEU A 29 5.65 15.10 16.33
N HIS A 30 5.74 14.36 17.44
CA HIS A 30 4.76 14.34 18.53
C HIS A 30 4.54 15.70 19.24
N GLY A 31 5.43 16.68 19.04
CA GLY A 31 5.41 17.97 19.73
C GLY A 31 4.57 19.08 19.09
N GLY A 32 3.34 18.80 18.63
CA GLY A 32 2.38 19.85 18.21
C GLY A 32 1.86 19.78 16.77
N VAL A 33 2.00 18.65 16.08
CA VAL A 33 1.50 18.48 14.71
C VAL A 33 -0.02 18.25 14.67
N ASP A 34 -0.68 18.90 13.70
CA ASP A 34 -2.12 18.81 13.42
C ASP A 34 -2.62 17.35 13.35
N ALA A 35 -3.79 17.09 13.94
CA ALA A 35 -4.38 15.76 14.04
C ALA A 35 -4.59 15.10 12.66
N ASP A 36 -4.85 15.90 11.64
CA ASP A 36 -5.04 15.43 10.26
C ASP A 36 -3.73 14.92 9.64
N VAL A 37 -2.59 15.53 9.99
CA VAL A 37 -1.27 15.08 9.53
C VAL A 37 -0.91 13.73 10.16
N ARG A 38 -1.21 13.56 11.45
CA ARG A 38 -0.99 12.30 12.16
C ARG A 38 -1.83 11.16 11.59
N GLN A 39 -3.11 11.40 11.31
CA GLN A 39 -3.99 10.40 10.70
C GLN A 39 -3.47 9.94 9.33
N ARG A 40 -2.92 10.88 8.55
CA ARG A 40 -2.30 10.57 7.26
C ARG A 40 -1.04 9.73 7.42
N ASP A 41 -0.12 10.10 8.29
CA ASP A 41 1.12 9.33 8.50
C ASP A 41 0.83 7.92 9.04
N LEU A 42 -0.18 7.78 9.92
CA LEU A 42 -0.65 6.48 10.39
C LEU A 42 -1.22 5.63 9.25
N ALA A 43 -2.00 6.23 8.35
CA ALA A 43 -2.55 5.53 7.20
C ALA A 43 -1.46 5.10 6.22
N GLU A 44 -0.51 5.97 5.90
CA GLU A 44 0.66 5.63 5.07
C GLU A 44 1.44 4.45 5.67
N LEU A 45 1.73 4.51 6.98
CA LEU A 45 2.39 3.41 7.70
C LEU A 45 1.59 2.11 7.60
N LEU A 46 0.28 2.18 7.86
CA LEU A 46 -0.59 1.02 7.81
C LEU A 46 -0.64 0.38 6.42
N MET A 47 -0.72 1.20 5.36
CA MET A 47 -0.67 0.71 3.99
C MET A 47 0.66 0.01 3.71
N VAL A 48 1.80 0.60 4.08
CA VAL A 48 3.11 -0.04 3.89
C VAL A 48 3.19 -1.38 4.63
N VAL A 49 2.67 -1.46 5.85
CA VAL A 49 2.64 -2.72 6.61
C VAL A 49 1.79 -3.78 5.89
N VAL A 50 0.64 -3.38 5.32
CA VAL A 50 -0.18 -4.29 4.50
C VAL A 50 0.58 -4.73 3.24
N MET A 51 1.30 -3.83 2.57
CA MET A 51 2.14 -4.19 1.41
C MET A 51 3.20 -5.22 1.78
N ILE A 52 3.86 -5.04 2.93
CA ILE A 52 4.81 -6.02 3.48
C ILE A 52 4.10 -7.35 3.73
N ALA A 53 2.94 -7.34 4.40
CA ALA A 53 2.21 -8.57 4.70
C ALA A 53 1.79 -9.35 3.44
N MET A 54 1.47 -8.63 2.35
CA MET A 54 1.07 -9.23 1.07
C MET A 54 2.24 -9.82 0.27
N VAL A 55 3.45 -9.29 0.41
CA VAL A 55 4.62 -9.71 -0.39
C VAL A 55 5.64 -10.51 0.40
N SER A 56 5.64 -10.40 1.73
CA SER A 56 6.66 -11.00 2.59
C SER A 56 6.63 -12.53 2.51
N PRO A 57 7.72 -13.17 2.06
CA PRO A 57 7.81 -14.63 2.00
C PRO A 57 7.84 -15.28 3.38
N LEU A 58 7.98 -14.48 4.45
CA LEU A 58 7.93 -14.97 5.84
C LEU A 58 6.54 -15.45 6.27
N GLY A 59 5.48 -15.12 5.52
CA GLY A 59 4.18 -15.77 5.64
C GLY A 59 3.72 -15.99 7.09
N GLY A 60 3.66 -14.93 7.89
CA GLY A 60 3.21 -15.06 9.27
C GLY A 60 1.74 -15.50 9.34
N PRO A 61 1.32 -16.29 10.35
CA PRO A 61 -0.08 -16.66 10.55
C PRO A 61 -0.85 -15.43 11.02
N ILE A 62 -1.31 -14.59 10.09
CA ILE A 62 -2.12 -13.42 10.42
C ILE A 62 -3.51 -13.63 9.83
N PRO A 63 -4.59 -13.60 10.64
CA PRO A 63 -5.94 -13.80 10.14
C PRO A 63 -6.28 -12.75 9.09
N ALA A 64 -6.62 -13.16 7.86
CA ALA A 64 -6.96 -12.19 6.81
C ALA A 64 -8.18 -11.34 7.19
N ALA A 65 -9.08 -11.86 8.03
CA ALA A 65 -10.19 -11.10 8.60
C ALA A 65 -9.71 -9.84 9.36
N GLY A 66 -8.57 -9.91 10.05
CA GLY A 66 -7.98 -8.77 10.74
C GLY A 66 -7.55 -7.68 9.77
N TRP A 67 -6.82 -8.05 8.72
CA TRP A 67 -6.40 -7.12 7.67
C TRP A 67 -7.58 -6.57 6.87
N GLN A 68 -8.58 -7.39 6.56
CA GLN A 68 -9.80 -6.96 5.89
C GLN A 68 -10.55 -5.92 6.71
N ALA A 69 -10.72 -6.16 8.03
CA ALA A 69 -11.37 -5.22 8.92
C ALA A 69 -10.61 -3.89 9.00
N VAL A 70 -9.29 -3.96 9.17
CA VAL A 70 -8.41 -2.77 9.24
C VAL A 70 -8.47 -1.96 7.94
N LEU A 71 -8.41 -2.62 6.78
CA LEU A 71 -8.50 -1.95 5.48
C LEU A 71 -9.90 -1.39 5.21
N ALA A 72 -10.97 -2.12 5.57
CA ALA A 72 -12.34 -1.65 5.43
C ALA A 72 -12.61 -0.42 6.31
N LEU A 73 -12.16 -0.44 7.56
CA LEU A 73 -12.24 0.71 8.46
C LEU A 73 -11.46 1.90 7.92
N THR A 74 -10.25 1.66 7.38
CA THR A 74 -9.41 2.72 6.81
C THR A 74 -10.05 3.32 5.56
N ALA A 75 -10.55 2.48 4.64
CA ALA A 75 -11.26 2.91 3.45
C ALA A 75 -12.52 3.72 3.81
N GLY A 76 -13.33 3.21 4.75
CA GLY A 76 -14.54 3.88 5.20
C GLY A 76 -14.25 5.24 5.87
N TRP A 77 -13.25 5.28 6.76
CA TRP A 77 -12.85 6.51 7.44
C TRP A 77 -12.42 7.60 6.46
N PHE A 78 -11.53 7.27 5.52
CA PHE A 78 -11.06 8.24 4.54
C PHE A 78 -12.11 8.58 3.47
N ALA A 79 -13.02 7.66 3.14
CA ALA A 79 -14.17 7.96 2.29
C ALA A 79 -15.07 9.00 2.96
N VAL A 80 -15.43 8.79 4.22
CA VAL A 80 -16.21 9.76 5.01
C VAL A 80 -15.48 11.10 5.12
N ALA A 81 -14.16 11.10 5.35
CA ALA A 81 -13.38 12.32 5.39
C ALA A 81 -13.38 13.07 4.05
N ALA A 82 -13.32 12.35 2.92
CA ALA A 82 -13.43 12.92 1.58
C ALA A 82 -14.81 13.56 1.35
N PHE A 83 -15.89 12.87 1.72
CA PHE A 83 -17.26 13.40 1.61
C PHE A 83 -17.48 14.65 2.48
N ARG A 84 -16.77 14.76 3.59
CA ARG A 84 -16.80 15.95 4.46
C ARG A 84 -15.95 17.12 3.95
N GLY A 85 -15.42 17.05 2.73
CA GLY A 85 -14.67 18.14 2.10
C GLY A 85 -13.25 18.32 2.65
N ARG A 86 -12.72 17.35 3.41
CA ARG A 86 -11.32 17.39 3.87
C ARG A 86 -10.41 17.11 2.65
N GLN A 87 -9.50 18.05 2.38
CA GLN A 87 -8.64 18.18 1.18
C GLN A 87 -8.17 16.86 0.55
N CYS A 88 -8.10 16.75 -0.79
CA CYS A 88 -7.57 15.71 -1.71
C CYS A 88 -6.78 14.45 -1.24
N SER A 89 -6.13 14.43 -0.08
CA SER A 89 -5.38 13.28 0.46
C SER A 89 -6.25 12.05 0.82
N PRO A 90 -7.46 12.17 1.41
CA PRO A 90 -8.31 11.06 1.78
C PRO A 90 -8.72 10.18 0.61
N VAL A 91 -8.95 10.76 -0.57
CA VAL A 91 -9.37 9.99 -1.75
C VAL A 91 -8.30 8.97 -2.14
N HIS A 92 -7.03 9.38 -2.18
CA HIS A 92 -5.93 8.46 -2.49
C HIS A 92 -5.82 7.33 -1.47
N HIS A 93 -5.89 7.64 -0.18
CA HIS A 93 -5.84 6.63 0.88
C HIS A 93 -7.03 5.68 0.83
N THR A 94 -8.21 6.19 0.46
CA THR A 94 -9.42 5.39 0.24
C THR A 94 -9.22 4.41 -0.92
N VAL A 95 -8.71 4.91 -2.06
CA VAL A 95 -8.46 4.09 -3.25
C VAL A 95 -7.38 3.04 -2.96
N CYS A 96 -6.29 3.40 -2.26
CA CYS A 96 -5.29 2.46 -1.77
C CYS A 96 -5.89 1.37 -0.89
N ALA A 97 -6.60 1.76 0.16
CA ALA A 97 -7.22 0.83 1.11
C ALA A 97 -8.19 -0.13 0.39
N ALA A 98 -9.01 0.40 -0.52
CA ALA A 98 -9.96 -0.39 -1.30
C ALA A 98 -9.27 -1.35 -2.26
N ALA A 99 -8.21 -0.91 -2.95
CA ALA A 99 -7.44 -1.76 -3.85
C ALA A 99 -6.75 -2.90 -3.09
N MET A 100 -6.18 -2.61 -1.92
CA MET A 100 -5.58 -3.62 -1.05
C MET A 100 -6.63 -4.60 -0.52
N LEU A 101 -7.77 -4.10 -0.08
CA LEU A 101 -8.89 -4.93 0.37
C LEU A 101 -9.38 -5.83 -0.76
N TYR A 102 -9.50 -5.30 -1.97
CA TYR A 102 -9.85 -6.05 -3.17
C TYR A 102 -8.86 -7.18 -3.43
N MET A 103 -7.54 -6.92 -3.36
CA MET A 103 -6.54 -7.97 -3.56
C MET A 103 -6.65 -9.11 -2.53
N ILE A 104 -6.93 -8.80 -1.26
CA ILE A 104 -7.09 -9.82 -0.21
C ILE A 104 -8.40 -10.61 -0.36
N THR A 105 -9.47 -9.96 -0.84
CA THR A 105 -10.81 -10.54 -0.86
C THR A 105 -11.12 -11.29 -2.15
N ALA A 106 -10.62 -10.79 -3.29
CA ALA A 106 -11.01 -11.24 -4.62
C ALA A 106 -10.04 -12.25 -5.25
N MET A 107 -9.00 -12.68 -4.54
CA MET A 107 -8.11 -13.73 -5.02
C MET A 107 -8.73 -15.12 -4.73
N PRO A 108 -8.96 -15.97 -5.75
CA PRO A 108 -9.51 -17.32 -5.59
C PRO A 108 -8.62 -18.15 -4.67
N ARG A 109 -9.24 -18.78 -3.67
CA ARG A 109 -8.55 -19.74 -2.80
C ARG A 109 -8.65 -21.11 -3.46
N HIS A 110 -7.60 -21.60 -4.09
CA HIS A 110 -7.53 -23.01 -4.49
C HIS A 110 -6.93 -23.79 -3.32
N GLY A 111 -7.72 -24.68 -2.70
CA GLY A 111 -7.29 -25.56 -1.62
C GLY A 111 -7.51 -24.99 -0.21
N MET A 112 -8.73 -25.12 0.32
CA MET A 112 -8.95 -25.01 1.76
C MET A 112 -8.48 -26.29 2.46
N GLU A 113 -7.19 -26.39 2.78
CA GLU A 113 -6.70 -27.29 3.82
C GLU A 113 -6.54 -26.51 5.14
N HIS A 114 -7.68 -26.35 5.83
CA HIS A 114 -7.88 -26.27 7.28
C HIS A 114 -6.78 -25.66 8.17
N GLY A 115 -6.84 -24.33 8.35
CA GLY A 115 -6.35 -23.62 9.53
C GLY A 115 -7.01 -22.24 9.66
N PRO A 116 -7.24 -21.68 10.87
CA PRO A 116 -7.79 -20.33 11.05
C PRO A 116 -6.79 -19.22 10.66
N TRP A 117 -5.59 -19.60 10.27
CA TRP A 117 -4.46 -18.74 9.96
C TRP A 117 -4.26 -18.69 8.44
N LEU A 118 -4.16 -17.49 7.88
CA LEU A 118 -3.94 -17.28 6.46
C LEU A 118 -2.51 -16.79 6.24
N THR A 119 -1.75 -17.56 5.47
CA THR A 119 -0.45 -17.13 4.95
C THR A 119 -0.71 -16.19 3.78
N MET A 120 -0.68 -14.87 4.01
CA MET A 120 -1.00 -13.88 2.95
C MET A 120 -0.06 -13.92 1.73
N SER A 121 1.15 -14.46 1.88
CA SER A 121 2.10 -14.66 0.78
C SER A 121 1.66 -15.77 -0.20
N GLU A 122 0.87 -16.73 0.26
CA GLU A 122 0.39 -17.86 -0.53
C GLU A 122 -1.03 -17.58 -1.02
N MET A 123 -1.15 -16.65 -1.98
CA MET A 123 -2.40 -16.42 -2.70
C MET A 123 -2.33 -17.00 -4.14
N PRO A 124 -2.47 -18.31 -4.37
CA PRO A 124 -2.51 -18.88 -5.71
C PRO A 124 -3.87 -18.58 -6.37
N GLY A 125 -3.93 -17.59 -7.26
CA GLY A 125 -5.18 -17.27 -7.97
C GLY A 125 -5.10 -16.06 -8.90
N ARG A 126 -6.08 -15.93 -9.80
CA ARG A 126 -6.31 -14.74 -10.61
C ARG A 126 -7.36 -13.87 -9.94
N LEU A 127 -7.15 -12.56 -9.84
CA LEU A 127 -8.15 -11.64 -9.30
C LEU A 127 -9.51 -11.85 -9.98
N ALA A 128 -10.57 -12.05 -9.19
CA ALA A 128 -11.88 -12.44 -9.69
C ALA A 128 -12.45 -11.46 -10.73
N TRP A 129 -12.15 -10.16 -10.59
CA TRP A 129 -12.65 -9.07 -11.44
C TRP A 129 -11.49 -8.27 -12.07
N PRO A 130 -10.86 -8.79 -13.14
CA PRO A 130 -9.65 -8.20 -13.72
C PRO A 130 -9.85 -6.76 -14.20
N VAL A 131 -11.07 -6.35 -14.56
CA VAL A 131 -11.39 -4.97 -14.95
C VAL A 131 -11.09 -3.98 -13.81
N LEU A 132 -11.47 -4.31 -12.56
CA LEU A 132 -11.16 -3.46 -11.41
C LEU A 132 -9.65 -3.39 -11.15
N ALA A 133 -8.95 -4.50 -11.33
CA ALA A 133 -7.50 -4.54 -11.20
C ALA A 133 -6.82 -3.62 -12.23
N VAL A 134 -7.25 -3.66 -13.49
CA VAL A 134 -6.72 -2.80 -14.56
C VAL A 134 -7.00 -1.32 -14.28
N LEU A 135 -8.20 -0.97 -13.81
CA LEU A 135 -8.54 0.40 -13.42
C LEU A 135 -7.67 0.88 -12.25
N ALA A 136 -7.44 0.03 -11.25
CA ALA A 136 -6.57 0.34 -10.13
C ALA A 136 -5.11 0.52 -10.59
N VAL A 137 -4.60 -0.35 -11.48
CA VAL A 137 -3.26 -0.21 -12.09
C VAL A 137 -3.14 1.13 -12.81
N ALA A 138 -4.13 1.49 -13.63
CA ALA A 138 -4.13 2.77 -14.35
C ALA A 138 -4.11 3.97 -13.38
N TYR A 139 -4.91 3.91 -12.32
CA TYR A 139 -4.92 4.94 -11.28
C TYR A 139 -3.54 5.08 -10.62
N PHE A 140 -2.93 3.97 -10.19
CA PHE A 140 -1.61 3.99 -9.54
C PHE A 140 -0.49 4.40 -10.49
N ALA A 141 -0.53 3.99 -11.76
CA ALA A 141 0.45 4.42 -12.75
C ALA A 141 0.41 5.96 -12.95
N VAL A 142 -0.80 6.54 -13.02
CA VAL A 142 -0.97 7.99 -13.12
C VAL A 142 -0.51 8.69 -11.85
N ASP A 143 -0.87 8.18 -10.67
CA ASP A 143 -0.48 8.75 -9.38
C ASP A 143 1.04 8.72 -9.16
N THR A 144 1.68 7.58 -9.44
CA THR A 144 3.13 7.41 -9.39
C THR A 144 3.84 8.34 -10.36
N THR A 145 3.34 8.48 -11.58
CA THR A 145 3.95 9.38 -12.57
C THR A 145 3.85 10.83 -12.12
N ARG A 146 2.68 11.28 -11.65
CA ARG A 146 2.47 12.66 -11.17
C ARG A 146 3.29 12.95 -9.93
N SER A 147 3.28 12.04 -8.96
CA SER A 147 4.03 12.17 -7.71
C SER A 147 5.54 12.09 -7.94
N GLY A 148 5.98 11.24 -8.87
CA GLY A 148 7.38 11.12 -9.28
C GLY A 148 7.88 12.36 -10.02
N LEU A 149 7.05 12.97 -10.89
CA LEU A 149 7.37 14.25 -11.53
C LEU A 149 7.44 15.40 -10.53
N ALA A 150 6.53 15.44 -9.55
CA ALA A 150 6.58 16.41 -8.46
C ALA A 150 7.84 16.22 -7.61
N ALA A 151 8.14 14.99 -7.21
CA ALA A 151 9.37 14.63 -6.52
C ALA A 151 10.59 15.07 -7.33
N TRP A 152 10.69 14.70 -8.61
CA TRP A 152 11.81 15.08 -9.47
C TRP A 152 12.06 16.59 -9.52
N ARG A 153 11.00 17.39 -9.52
CA ARG A 153 11.09 18.86 -9.48
C ARG A 153 11.63 19.36 -8.14
N GLU A 154 11.21 18.78 -7.02
CA GLU A 154 11.69 19.12 -5.66
C GLU A 154 13.14 18.63 -5.42
N VAL A 155 13.52 17.50 -6.01
CA VAL A 155 14.85 16.90 -5.90
C VAL A 155 15.91 17.66 -6.67
N ARG A 156 15.52 18.44 -7.68
CA ARG A 156 16.41 19.27 -8.52
C ARG A 156 17.00 20.43 -7.71
N GLY A 157 17.98 20.12 -6.85
CA GLY A 157 18.71 21.09 -6.02
C GLY A 157 18.80 20.75 -4.53
N ALA A 158 18.15 19.67 -4.07
CA ALA A 158 18.12 19.29 -2.65
C ALA A 158 19.10 18.13 -2.32
N PRO A 159 19.66 18.08 -1.10
CA PRO A 159 20.49 16.97 -0.66
C PRO A 159 19.67 15.67 -0.55
N VAL A 160 20.27 14.53 -0.95
CA VAL A 160 19.63 13.19 -1.02
C VAL A 160 18.87 12.79 0.25
N ARG A 161 19.36 13.22 1.43
CA ARG A 161 18.72 12.91 2.72
C ARG A 161 17.39 13.63 2.92
N GLU A 162 17.26 14.87 2.45
CA GLU A 162 15.99 15.62 2.51
C GLU A 162 15.01 15.06 1.49
N VAL A 163 15.52 14.68 0.32
CA VAL A 163 14.78 14.03 -0.76
C VAL A 163 14.13 12.72 -0.32
N LEU A 164 14.87 11.84 0.36
CA LEU A 164 14.34 10.55 0.84
C LEU A 164 13.27 10.71 1.94
N LEU A 165 13.25 11.86 2.61
CA LEU A 165 12.25 12.19 3.62
C LEU A 165 11.00 12.85 3.04
N THR A 166 11.02 13.24 1.76
CA THR A 166 9.90 13.94 1.13
C THR A 166 8.73 13.00 0.81
N ARG A 167 7.52 13.49 1.09
CA ARG A 167 6.27 12.76 0.86
C ARG A 167 6.02 12.34 -0.60
N PRO A 168 6.37 13.14 -1.62
CA PRO A 168 6.15 12.77 -3.02
C PRO A 168 6.94 11.52 -3.44
N VAL A 169 8.18 11.35 -2.96
CA VAL A 169 9.00 10.16 -3.23
C VAL A 169 8.37 8.92 -2.63
N HIS A 170 7.97 8.99 -1.35
CA HIS A 170 7.32 7.89 -0.66
C HIS A 170 6.00 7.49 -1.31
N ARG A 171 5.19 8.47 -1.73
CA ARG A 171 3.94 8.24 -2.46
C ARG A 171 4.17 7.59 -3.82
N ALA A 172 5.15 8.07 -4.58
CA ALA A 172 5.50 7.48 -5.87
C ALA A 172 5.93 6.01 -5.71
N ALA A 173 6.76 5.72 -4.70
CA ALA A 173 7.24 4.37 -4.40
C ALA A 173 6.11 3.44 -3.94
N MET A 174 5.22 3.89 -3.06
CA MET A 174 4.03 3.10 -2.66
C MET A 174 3.11 2.83 -3.86
N GLY A 175 2.82 3.84 -4.68
CA GLY A 175 1.99 3.67 -5.88
C GLY A 175 2.60 2.70 -6.87
N ALA A 176 3.93 2.74 -7.06
CA ALA A 176 4.65 1.83 -7.94
C ALA A 176 4.57 0.38 -7.43
N GLY A 177 4.77 0.19 -6.12
CA GLY A 177 4.61 -1.12 -5.49
C GLY A 177 3.19 -1.67 -5.62
N MET A 178 2.17 -0.83 -5.40
CA MET A 178 0.76 -1.22 -5.58
C MET A 178 0.43 -1.61 -7.02
N ALA A 179 0.88 -0.82 -8.00
CA ALA A 179 0.70 -1.14 -9.42
C ALA A 179 1.36 -2.47 -9.78
N TYR A 180 2.59 -2.69 -9.31
CA TYR A 180 3.32 -3.94 -9.53
C TYR A 180 2.58 -5.15 -8.95
N MET A 181 2.13 -5.07 -7.71
CA MET A 181 1.39 -6.15 -7.04
C MET A 181 0.08 -6.48 -7.75
N LEU A 182 -0.66 -5.47 -8.21
CA LEU A 182 -1.88 -5.66 -9.00
C LEU A 182 -1.59 -6.34 -10.34
N ILE A 183 -0.54 -5.92 -11.06
CA ILE A 183 -0.11 -6.56 -12.31
C ILE A 183 0.24 -8.03 -12.06
N ALA A 184 1.00 -8.32 -11.01
CA ALA A 184 1.36 -9.69 -10.62
C ALA A 184 0.15 -10.56 -10.21
N GLY A 185 -0.98 -9.94 -9.85
CA GLY A 185 -2.25 -10.62 -9.58
C GLY A 185 -3.15 -10.83 -10.82
N VAL A 186 -2.87 -10.15 -11.93
CA VAL A 186 -3.64 -10.22 -13.19
C VAL A 186 -2.94 -11.10 -14.23
N VAL A 187 -1.61 -11.01 -14.34
CA VAL A 187 -0.84 -11.72 -15.35
C VAL A 187 -0.68 -13.20 -14.97
N PRO A 188 -1.04 -14.16 -15.86
CA PRO A 188 -0.74 -15.57 -15.62
C PRO A 188 0.76 -15.84 -15.69
N ALA A 189 1.23 -16.75 -14.83
CA ALA A 189 2.53 -17.38 -14.97
C ALA A 189 2.58 -18.23 -16.25
#